data_AF-A0A8T7BKU0-F1
#
_entry.id   AF-A0A8T7BKU0-F1
#
_cell.length_a   1.000
_cell.length_b   1.000
_cell.length_c   1.000
_cell.angle_alpha   90.00
_cell.angle_beta   90.00
_cell.angle_gamma   90.00
#
_symmetry.space_group_name_H-M   'P 1'
#
loop_
_entity.id
_entity.type
_entity.pdbx_description
1 polymer ?
#
loop_
_entity_poly.entity_id
_entity_poly.type
_entity_poly.pdbx_seq_one_letter_code
_entity_poly.pdbx_strand_id
1 'polypeptide(L)' 'MIQSNVNCECPHHIAQILNNLVAFEDYSKNCEDKNKEDADLYTKLYEITASARTAFEAALGKVLISENIDVKTL' A
#
# COMPACT_ATOMS: atom_id res chain seq x y z
N MET A 1 -22.33 -27.07 1.45
CA MET A 1 -21.08 -26.91 2.22
C MET A 1 -20.59 -25.51 1.92
N ILE A 2 -20.66 -24.58 2.87
CA ILE A 2 -20.10 -23.23 2.68
C ILE A 2 -18.59 -23.41 2.85
N GLN A 3 -17.85 -23.42 1.73
CA GLN A 3 -16.40 -23.34 1.78
C GLN A 3 -16.05 -21.90 2.18
N SER A 4 -15.90 -21.65 3.48
CA SER A 4 -15.19 -20.47 3.95
C SER A 4 -13.77 -20.55 3.40
N ASN A 5 -13.41 -19.60 2.54
CA ASN A 5 -12.17 -19.61 1.77
C ASN A 5 -10.98 -19.12 2.62
N VAL A 6 -10.76 -19.76 3.78
CA VAL A 6 -9.71 -19.43 4.77
C VAL A 6 -8.30 -19.76 4.26
N ASN A 7 -8.02 -19.52 2.97
CA ASN A 7 -6.78 -19.83 2.28
C ASN A 7 -6.23 -18.65 1.44
N CYS A 8 -6.91 -17.49 1.37
CA CYS A 8 -6.34 -16.31 0.71
C CYS A 8 -5.42 -15.57 1.68
N GLU A 9 -4.10 -15.71 1.51
CA GLU A 9 -3.08 -14.88 2.18
C GLU A 9 -3.01 -13.44 1.61
N CYS A 10 -3.93 -13.12 0.70
CA CYS A 10 -4.02 -11.89 -0.06
C CYS A 10 -4.10 -10.63 0.81
N PRO A 11 -4.91 -10.58 1.90
CA PRO A 11 -4.93 -9.42 2.79
C PRO A 11 -3.56 -9.14 3.41
N HIS A 12 -2.86 -10.19 3.86
CA HIS A 12 -1.54 -10.06 4.48
C HIS A 12 -0.51 -9.52 3.48
N HIS A 13 -0.43 -10.11 2.29
CA HIS A 13 0.50 -9.65 1.26
C HIS A 13 0.23 -8.21 0.82
N ILE A 14 -1.04 -7.83 0.65
CA ILE A 14 -1.38 -6.45 0.28
C ILE A 14 -1.01 -5.48 1.41
N ALA A 15 -1.25 -5.83 2.68
CA ALA A 15 -0.82 -5.02 3.82
C ALA A 15 0.72 -4.84 3.87
N GLN A 16 1.48 -5.90 3.57
CA GLN A 16 2.94 -5.80 3.47
C GLN A 16 3.39 -4.85 2.35
N ILE A 17 2.75 -4.92 1.18
CA ILE A 17 3.02 -4.00 0.07
C ILE A 17 2.71 -2.57 0.48
N LEU A 18 1.57 -2.32 1.12
CA LEU A 18 1.19 -0.99 1.60
C LEU A 18 2.23 -0.42 2.58
N ASN A 19 2.72 -1.23 3.53
CA ASN A 19 3.78 -0.81 4.44
C ASN A 19 5.07 -0.42 3.70
N ASN A 20 5.45 -1.18 2.67
CA ASN A 20 6.63 -0.87 1.85
C ASN A 20 6.43 0.41 1.04
N LEU A 21 5.23 0.66 0.50
CA LEU A 21 4.91 1.89 -0.23
C LEU A 21 4.99 3.11 0.69
N VAL A 22 4.41 3.04 1.89
CA VAL A 22 4.50 4.12 2.89
C VAL A 22 5.96 4.36 3.30
N ALA A 23 6.73 3.31 3.58
CA ALA A 23 8.14 3.45 3.93
C ALA A 23 8.96 4.10 2.79
N PHE A 24 8.65 3.76 1.53
CA PHE A 24 9.33 4.35 0.38
C PHE A 24 8.93 5.82 0.14
N GLU A 25 7.67 6.18 0.40
CA GLU A 25 7.20 7.57 0.38
C GLU A 25 7.97 8.43 1.40
N ASP A 26 8.11 7.95 2.64
CA ASP A 26 8.85 8.65 3.69
C ASP A 26 10.34 8.75 3.36
N TYR A 27 10.92 7.67 2.83
CA TYR A 27 12.31 7.69 2.36
C TYR A 27 12.52 8.71 1.23
N SER A 28 11.63 8.74 0.24
CA SER A 28 11.74 9.63 -0.92
C SER A 28 11.67 11.10 -0.51
N LYS A 29 10.76 11.45 0.42
CA LYS A 29 10.70 12.79 1.02
C LYS A 29 11.99 13.17 1.74
N ASN A 30 12.56 12.26 2.52
CA ASN A 30 13.81 12.50 3.25
C ASN A 30 15.05 12.62 2.35
N CYS A 31 15.00 12.12 1.12
CA CYS A 31 16.08 12.28 0.13
C CYS A 31 16.02 13.62 -0.60
N GLU A 32 14.82 14.16 -0.86
CA GLU A 32 14.62 15.49 -1.45
C GLU A 32 15.33 16.58 -0.63
N ASP A 33 15.24 16.50 0.71
CA ASP A 33 15.90 17.42 1.63
C ASP A 33 17.43 17.41 1.53
N LYS A 34 18.03 16.31 1.04
CA LYS A 34 19.48 16.12 0.97
C LYS A 34 20.08 16.46 -0.40
N ASN A 35 19.29 16.40 -1.47
CA ASN A 35 19.79 16.59 -2.84
C ASN A 35 18.79 17.39 -3.70
N LYS A 36 18.84 18.72 -3.58
CA LYS A 36 17.95 19.65 -4.30
C LYS A 36 18.05 19.60 -5.82
N GLU A 37 19.18 19.13 -6.36
CA GLU A 37 19.39 18.99 -7.80
C GLU A 37 18.47 17.94 -8.44
N ASP A 38 17.98 16.98 -7.64
CA ASP A 38 17.11 15.88 -8.08
C ASP A 38 15.68 15.98 -7.52
N ALA A 39 15.25 17.15 -7.04
CA ALA A 39 13.95 17.33 -6.38
C ALA A 39 12.75 16.90 -7.26
N ASP A 40 12.81 17.16 -8.57
CA ASP A 40 11.78 16.74 -9.53
C ASP A 40 11.66 15.22 -9.62
N LEU A 41 12.79 14.50 -9.57
CA LEU A 41 12.80 13.03 -9.57
C LEU A 41 12.15 12.50 -8.29
N TYR A 42 12.49 13.03 -7.12
CA TYR A 42 11.92 12.58 -5.85
C TYR A 42 10.44 12.90 -5.72
N THR A 43 10.01 14.08 -6.18
CA THR A 43 8.59 14.42 -6.32
C THR A 43 7.89 13.38 -7.20
N LYS A 44 8.49 13.02 -8.34
CA LYS A 44 7.89 12.04 -9.23
C LYS A 44 7.78 10.64 -8.62
N LEU A 45 8.82 10.21 -7.91
CA LEU A 45 8.82 8.93 -7.19
C LEU A 45 7.75 8.91 -6.10
N TYR A 46 7.58 10.02 -5.38
CA TYR A 46 6.52 10.17 -4.38
C TYR A 46 5.13 10.05 -5.01
N GLU A 47 4.85 10.79 -6.09
CA GLU A 47 3.56 10.74 -6.81
C GLU A 47 3.20 9.33 -7.27
N ILE A 48 4.16 8.63 -7.91
CA ILE A 48 3.94 7.28 -8.41
C ILE A 48 3.64 6.31 -7.25
N THR A 49 4.39 6.43 -6.17
CA THR A 49 4.22 5.56 -4.99
C THR A 49 2.87 5.82 -4.31
N ALA A 50 2.48 7.08 -4.15
CA ALA A 50 1.17 7.46 -3.62
C ALA A 50 0.02 6.92 -4.49
N SER A 51 0.15 7.02 -5.81
CA SER A 51 -0.83 6.45 -6.73
C SER A 51 -0.92 4.93 -6.59
N ALA A 52 0.21 4.24 -6.44
CA ALA A 52 0.23 2.80 -6.21
C ALA A 52 -0.43 2.46 -4.86
N ARG A 53 -0.14 3.21 -3.79
CA ARG A 53 -0.72 3.01 -2.47
C ARG A 53 -2.24 3.06 -2.54
N THR A 54 -2.82 4.10 -3.15
CA THR A 54 -4.28 4.22 -3.32
C THR A 54 -4.88 3.04 -4.10
N ALA A 55 -4.20 2.56 -5.14
CA ALA A 55 -4.65 1.38 -5.89
C ALA A 55 -4.66 0.11 -5.02
N PHE A 56 -3.61 -0.09 -4.20
CA PHE A 56 -3.51 -1.25 -3.31
C PHE A 56 -4.45 -1.16 -2.10
N GLU A 57 -4.73 0.04 -1.57
CA GLU A 57 -5.76 0.26 -0.53
C GLU A 57 -7.14 -0.15 -1.04
N ALA A 58 -7.48 0.27 -2.27
CA ALA A 58 -8.73 -0.14 -2.91
C ALA A 58 -8.79 -1.65 -3.17
N ALA A 59 -7.66 -2.27 -3.55
CA ALA A 59 -7.56 -3.72 -3.71
C ALA A 59 -7.75 -4.45 -2.38
N LEU A 60 -7.13 -3.97 -1.31
CA LEU A 60 -7.28 -4.53 0.04
C LEU A 60 -8.74 -4.50 0.48
N GLY A 61 -9.41 -3.35 0.31
CA GLY A 61 -10.83 -3.22 0.64
C GLY A 61 -11.70 -4.25 -0.09
N LYS A 62 -11.44 -4.51 -1.38
CA LYS A 62 -12.15 -5.54 -2.15
C LYS A 62 -11.89 -6.96 -1.62
N VAL A 63 -10.64 -7.28 -1.27
CA VAL A 63 -10.30 -8.59 -0.72
C VAL A 63 -10.95 -8.79 0.65
N LEU A 64 -10.92 -7.80 1.53
CA LEU A 64 -11.55 -7.88 2.86
C LEU A 64 -13.07 -8.10 2.75
N ILE A 65 -13.75 -7.42 1.82
CA ILE A 65 -15.18 -7.65 1.54
C ILE A 65 -15.41 -9.07 1.03
N SER A 66 -14.58 -9.55 0.09
CA SER A 66 -14.70 -10.90 -0.47
C SER A 66 -14.54 -12.00 0.59
N GLU A 67 -13.62 -11.80 1.53
CA GLU A 67 -13.32 -12.74 2.62
C GLU A 67 -14.23 -12.54 3.86
N ASN A 68 -15.18 -11.59 3.82
CA ASN A 68 -16.03 -11.21 4.96
C ASN A 68 -15.26 -10.81 6.22
N ILE A 69 -14.12 -10.13 6.05
CA ILE A 69 -13.29 -9.62 7.16
C ILE A 69 -13.73 -8.20 7.50
N ASP A 70 -14.17 -7.96 8.73
CA ASP A 70 -14.54 -6.62 9.20
C ASP A 70 -13.32 -5.87 9.76
N VAL A 71 -12.94 -4.80 9.05
CA VAL A 71 -11.81 -3.92 9.35
C VAL A 71 -11.98 -3.14 10.66
N LYS A 72 -13.21 -3.03 11.20
CA LYS A 72 -13.47 -2.39 12.51
C LYS A 72 -13.10 -3.27 13.70
N THR A 73 -12.80 -4.54 13.46
CA THR A 73 -12.50 -5.54 14.49
C THR A 73 -11.00 -5.79 14.65
N LEU A 74 -10.17 -5.11 13.86
CA LEU A 74 -8.71 -5.05 13.98
C LEU A 74 -8.30 -3.84 14.83
#